data_AF-A0A524P6H7-F1
#
_entry.id   AF-A0A524P6H7-F1
#
_cell.length_a   1.000
_cell.length_b   1.000
_cell.length_c   1.000
_cell.angle_alpha   90.00
_cell.angle_beta   90.00
_cell.angle_gamma   90.00
#
_symmetry.space_group_name_H-M   'P 1'
#
loop_
_entity.id
_entity.type
_entity.pdbx_description
1 polymer ?
#
loop_
_entity_poly.entity_id
_entity_poly.type
_entity_poly.pdbx_seq_one_letter_code
_entity_poly.pdbx_strand_id
1 'polypeptide(L)'
;MKVQQDHIFPKSMFDLANPAFAALPPEKQIKFKALRNKAANLQPLMDKENNDKRAKSFDEWIKTRDKNFRKTHLIPGDDDLLKFERFDDFIAAREILITEKLKKVI
;
A
#
# COMPACT_ATOMS: atom_id res chain seq x y z
N MET A 1 20.39 -2.73 -12.72
CA MET A 1 19.43 -2.30 -11.68
C MET A 1 18.15 -3.11 -11.88
N LYS A 2 17.70 -3.87 -10.89
CA LYS A 2 16.48 -4.68 -10.98
C LYS A 2 15.37 -4.01 -10.16
N VAL A 3 14.19 -3.92 -10.78
CA VAL A 3 12.96 -3.40 -10.19
C VAL A 3 12.11 -4.59 -9.77
N GLN A 4 11.50 -4.50 -8.60
CA GLN A 4 10.58 -5.49 -8.06
C GLN A 4 9.20 -4.89 -7.87
N GLN A 5 8.18 -5.70 -8.13
CA GLN A 5 6.83 -5.40 -7.71
C GLN A 5 6.72 -5.69 -6.21
N ASP A 6 6.37 -4.66 -5.44
CA ASP A 6 6.17 -4.73 -4.02
C ASP A 6 4.70 -4.45 -3.65
N HIS A 7 4.26 -5.04 -2.54
CA HIS A 7 2.96 -4.79 -1.94
C HIS A 7 3.13 -3.71 -0.87
N ILE A 8 2.47 -2.57 -1.05
CA ILE A 8 2.46 -1.46 -0.10
C ILE A 8 2.06 -1.99 1.28
N PHE A 9 0.88 -2.57 1.39
CA PHE A 9 0.44 -3.39 2.51
C PHE A 9 0.82 -4.86 2.23
N PRO A 10 1.78 -5.45 2.96
CA PRO A 10 2.27 -6.80 2.68
C PRO A 10 1.19 -7.87 2.70
N LYS A 11 1.31 -8.89 1.85
CA LYS A 11 0.36 -10.01 1.75
C LYS A 11 0.13 -10.72 3.09
N SER A 12 1.16 -10.83 3.93
CA SER A 12 1.10 -11.46 5.25
C SER A 12 0.14 -10.78 6.22
N MET A 13 -0.20 -9.50 6.00
CA MET A 13 -1.19 -8.82 6.83
C MET A 13 -2.63 -9.27 6.55
N PHE A 14 -2.89 -9.96 5.44
CA PHE A 14 -4.23 -10.44 5.05
C PHE A 14 -4.46 -11.91 5.42
N ASP A 15 -3.70 -12.40 6.39
CA ASP A 15 -3.76 -13.75 6.93
C ASP A 15 -4.50 -13.76 8.27
N LEU A 16 -5.26 -14.82 8.57
CA LEU A 16 -5.97 -14.96 9.84
C LEU A 16 -5.04 -15.09 11.05
N ALA A 17 -3.77 -15.44 10.82
CA ALA A 17 -2.74 -15.39 11.86
C ALA A 17 -2.37 -13.94 12.27
N ASN A 18 -2.70 -12.94 11.45
CA ASN A 18 -2.53 -11.53 11.81
C ASN A 18 -3.71 -11.06 12.70
N PRO A 19 -3.47 -10.64 13.96
CA PRO A 19 -4.54 -10.25 14.87
C PRO A 19 -5.39 -9.07 14.37
N ALA A 20 -4.76 -8.09 13.70
CA ALA A 20 -5.47 -6.93 13.17
C ALA A 20 -6.43 -7.33 12.04
N PHE A 21 -6.06 -8.32 11.22
CA PHE A 21 -6.94 -8.85 10.18
C PHE A 21 -8.04 -9.75 10.73
N ALA A 22 -7.69 -10.64 11.66
CA ALA A 22 -8.65 -11.54 12.30
C ALA A 22 -9.74 -10.79 13.08
N ALA A 23 -9.41 -9.63 13.65
CA ALA A 23 -10.35 -8.78 14.37
C ALA A 23 -11.36 -8.04 13.46
N LEU A 24 -11.14 -8.01 12.14
CA LEU A 24 -12.06 -7.35 11.22
C LEU A 24 -13.36 -8.15 11.04
N PRO A 25 -14.50 -7.48 10.79
CA PRO A 25 -15.72 -8.15 10.38
C PRO A 25 -15.51 -9.02 9.12
N PRO A 26 -16.19 -10.18 8.98
CA PRO A 26 -16.00 -11.09 7.84
C PRO A 26 -16.15 -10.42 6.46
N GLU A 27 -17.12 -9.51 6.30
CA GLU A 27 -17.31 -8.76 5.07
C GLU A 27 -16.10 -7.88 4.72
N LYS A 28 -15.46 -7.30 5.75
CA LYS A 28 -14.26 -6.48 5.58
C LYS A 28 -13.04 -7.34 5.27
N GLN A 29 -12.92 -8.53 5.87
CA GLN A 29 -11.88 -9.50 5.52
C GLN A 29 -11.97 -9.95 4.05
N ILE A 30 -13.18 -10.24 3.55
CA ILE A 30 -13.43 -10.60 2.15
C ILE A 30 -13.03 -9.44 1.23
N LYS A 31 -13.51 -8.22 1.54
CA LYS A 31 -13.17 -7.01 0.77
C LYS A 31 -11.65 -6.79 0.71
N PHE A 32 -10.97 -6.87 1.85
CA PHE A 32 -9.53 -6.65 1.95
C PHE A 32 -8.75 -7.70 1.14
N LYS A 33 -9.13 -8.98 1.23
CA LYS A 33 -8.53 -10.04 0.40
C LYS A 33 -8.71 -9.80 -1.10
N ALA A 34 -9.86 -9.28 -1.53
CA ALA A 34 -10.11 -8.93 -2.93
C ALA A 34 -9.25 -7.74 -3.41
N LEU A 35 -8.98 -6.77 -2.52
CA LEU A 35 -8.21 -5.57 -2.85
C LEU A 35 -6.68 -5.78 -2.75
N ARG A 36 -6.19 -6.77 -2.01
CA ARG A 36 -4.74 -6.97 -1.71
C ARG A 36 -3.83 -7.02 -2.95
N ASN A 37 -4.34 -7.51 -4.09
CA ASN A 37 -3.56 -7.66 -5.32
C ASN A 37 -3.89 -6.58 -6.38
N LYS A 38 -4.68 -5.55 -6.03
CA LYS A 38 -5.00 -4.45 -6.94
C LYS A 38 -3.78 -3.56 -7.16
N ALA A 39 -3.72 -2.91 -8.33
CA ALA A 39 -2.63 -1.99 -8.68
C ALA A 39 -2.43 -0.90 -7.62
N ALA A 40 -3.51 -0.45 -6.98
CA ALA A 40 -3.46 0.51 -5.89
C ALA A 40 -2.76 0.01 -4.61
N ASN A 41 -2.58 -1.31 -4.42
CA ASN A 41 -1.70 -1.86 -3.37
C ASN A 41 -0.29 -2.20 -3.88
N LEU A 42 -0.01 -2.03 -5.17
CA LEU A 42 1.26 -2.40 -5.78
C LEU A 42 2.10 -1.16 -6.08
N GLN A 43 3.41 -1.32 -5.97
CA GLN A 43 4.38 -0.30 -6.35
C GLN A 43 5.65 -0.93 -6.92
N PRO A 44 6.29 -0.31 -7.91
CA PRO A 44 7.66 -0.67 -8.29
C PRO A 44 8.62 -0.12 -7.24
N LEU A 45 9.54 -0.95 -6.75
CA LEU A 45 10.66 -0.53 -5.91
C LEU A 45 11.97 -1.09 -6.47
N MET A 46 13.08 -0.39 -6.25
CA MET A 46 14.40 -0.94 -6.55
C MET A 46 14.72 -2.08 -5.58
N ASP A 47 15.45 -3.10 -6.02
CA ASP A 47 15.81 -4.27 -5.20
C ASP A 47 16.37 -3.90 -3.81
N LYS A 48 17.26 -2.90 -3.75
CA LYS A 48 17.85 -2.41 -2.49
C LYS A 48 16.78 -1.80 -1.58
N GLU A 49 15.91 -0.95 -2.12
CA GLU A 49 14.83 -0.31 -1.38
C GLU A 49 13.80 -1.32 -0.87
N ASN A 50 13.51 -2.36 -1.68
CA ASN A 50 12.59 -3.42 -1.28
C ASN A 50 13.15 -4.25 -0.13
N ASN A 51 14.46 -4.55 -0.14
CA ASN A 51 15.12 -5.23 0.96
C ASN A 51 15.12 -4.39 2.25
N ASP A 52 15.40 -3.09 2.14
CA ASP A 52 15.38 -2.17 3.29
C ASP A 52 13.96 -2.03 3.89
N LYS A 53 12.92 -2.07 3.05
CA LYS A 53 11.52 -2.03 3.50
C LYS A 53 11.14 -3.25 4.33
N ARG A 54 11.57 -4.46 3.94
CA ARG A 54 11.20 -5.72 4.61
C ARG A 54 11.56 -5.78 6.10
N ALA A 55 12.49 -4.92 6.55
CA ALA A 55 12.90 -4.84 7.95
C ALA A 55 11.98 -3.98 8.84
N LYS A 56 10.97 -3.28 8.27
CA LYS A 56 10.09 -2.34 8.98
C LYS A 56 8.63 -2.49 8.56
N SER A 57 7.71 -2.02 9.41
CA SER A 57 6.31 -1.84 9.01
C SER A 57 6.21 -0.73 7.94
N PHE A 58 5.20 -0.79 7.07
CA PHE A 58 5.09 0.16 5.95
C PHE A 58 4.88 1.61 6.43
N ASP A 59 4.06 1.79 7.47
CA ASP A 59 3.74 3.08 8.08
C ASP A 59 4.96 3.71 8.79
N GLU A 60 5.88 2.91 9.32
CA GLU A 60 7.18 3.40 9.81
C GLU A 60 8.14 3.70 8.65
N TRP A 61 8.20 2.81 7.67
CA TRP A 61 9.13 2.94 6.54
C TRP A 61 8.83 4.16 5.68
N ILE A 62 7.56 4.43 5.39
CA ILE A 62 7.14 5.55 4.53
C ILE A 62 7.44 6.92 5.15
N LYS A 63 7.54 7.01 6.48
CA LYS A 63 7.98 8.23 7.19
C LYS A 63 9.46 8.56 6.96
N THR A 64 10.27 7.57 6.55
CA THR A 64 11.68 7.78 6.18
C THR A 64 11.86 8.30 4.76
N ARG A 65 10.79 8.39 3.97
CA ARG A 65 10.81 8.83 2.58
C ARG A 65 10.40 10.29 2.47
N ASP A 66 10.94 11.00 1.49
CA ASP A 66 10.63 12.40 1.27
C ASP A 66 9.26 12.59 0.59
N LYS A 67 8.81 13.84 0.49
CA LYS A 67 7.56 14.20 -0.19
C LYS A 67 7.58 13.82 -1.68
N ASN A 68 8.76 13.81 -2.31
CA ASN A 68 8.90 13.44 -3.71
C ASN A 68 8.62 11.95 -3.92
N PHE A 69 9.08 11.10 -3.03
CA PHE A 69 8.79 9.67 -3.06
C PHE A 69 7.27 9.43 -3.06
N ARG A 70 6.55 10.03 -2.11
CA ARG A 70 5.08 9.89 -2.05
C ARG A 70 4.41 10.37 -3.33
N LYS A 71 4.86 11.49 -3.89
CA LYS A 71 4.35 12.03 -5.15
C LYS A 71 4.63 11.09 -6.34
N THR A 72 5.84 10.53 -6.41
CA THR A 72 6.25 9.60 -7.47
C THR A 72 5.45 8.29 -7.41
N HIS A 73 5.25 7.75 -6.20
CA HIS A 73 4.53 6.50 -5.99
C HIS A 73 3.02 6.67 -5.80
N LEU A 74 2.51 7.91 -5.92
CA LEU A 74 1.11 8.27 -5.76
C LEU A 74 0.53 7.77 -4.43
N ILE A 75 1.31 7.92 -3.35
CA ILE A 75 0.88 7.59 -1.99
C ILE A 75 0.06 8.77 -1.45
N PRO A 76 -1.15 8.54 -0.91
CA PRO A 76 -1.94 9.59 -0.27
C PRO A 76 -1.16 10.37 0.79
N GLY A 77 -1.46 11.67 0.90
CA GLY A 77 -0.81 12.56 1.86
C GLY A 77 -1.29 12.40 3.31
N ASP A 78 -2.46 11.79 3.50
CA ASP A 78 -3.05 11.50 4.82
C ASP A 78 -2.42 10.24 5.43
N ASP A 79 -1.66 10.41 6.51
CA ASP A 79 -0.99 9.31 7.21
C ASP A 79 -1.97 8.38 7.93
N ASP A 80 -3.19 8.81 8.23
CA ASP A 80 -4.18 7.91 8.83
C ASP A 80 -4.59 6.80 7.86
N LEU A 81 -4.49 7.03 6.54
CA LEU A 81 -4.73 6.00 5.52
C LEU A 81 -3.65 4.90 5.53
N LEU A 82 -2.54 5.08 6.23
CA LEU A 82 -1.50 4.06 6.35
C LEU A 82 -1.87 2.98 7.39
N LYS A 83 -2.89 3.23 8.21
CA LYS A 83 -3.40 2.27 9.20
C LYS A 83 -4.11 1.13 8.49
N PHE A 84 -3.86 -0.10 8.93
CA PHE A 84 -4.39 -1.30 8.26
C PHE A 84 -5.92 -1.35 8.26
N GLU A 85 -6.56 -0.84 9.32
CA GLU A 85 -8.03 -0.75 9.44
C GLU A 85 -8.65 0.16 8.38
N ARG A 86 -7.87 1.06 7.77
CA ARG A 86 -8.26 1.97 6.69
C ARG A 86 -7.75 1.53 5.32
N PHE A 87 -7.32 0.28 5.17
CA PHE A 87 -6.76 -0.22 3.92
C PHE A 87 -7.68 0.00 2.70
N ASP A 88 -8.98 -0.18 2.82
CA ASP A 88 -9.91 0.09 1.72
C ASP A 88 -10.05 1.57 1.37
N ASP A 89 -9.99 2.47 2.37
CA ASP A 89 -9.92 3.91 2.14
C ASP A 89 -8.62 4.28 1.41
N PHE A 90 -7.49 3.68 1.81
CA PHE A 90 -6.20 3.88 1.16
C PHE A 90 -6.24 3.49 -0.31
N ILE A 91 -6.83 2.32 -0.61
CA ILE A 91 -6.98 1.84 -1.98
C ILE A 91 -7.81 2.83 -2.79
N ALA A 92 -8.97 3.26 -2.29
CA ALA A 92 -9.82 4.23 -3.00
C ALA A 92 -9.09 5.56 -3.25
N ALA A 93 -8.40 6.10 -2.24
CA ALA A 93 -7.65 7.35 -2.36
C ALA A 93 -6.51 7.24 -3.38
N ARG A 94 -5.78 6.11 -3.37
CA ARG A 94 -4.68 5.89 -4.32
C ARG A 94 -5.18 5.61 -5.73
N GLU A 95 -6.32 4.95 -5.91
CA GLU A 95 -6.96 4.78 -7.22
C GLU A 95 -7.30 6.13 -7.86
N ILE A 96 -7.83 7.08 -7.08
CA ILE A 96 -8.09 8.46 -7.56
C ILE A 96 -6.80 9.09 -8.09
N LEU A 97 -5.71 9.05 -7.31
CA LEU A 97 -4.42 9.63 -7.71
C LEU A 97 -3.84 8.97 -8.98
N ILE A 98 -3.96 7.64 -9.08
CA ILE A 98 -3.54 6.88 -10.28
C ILE A 98 -4.37 7.30 -11.49
N THR A 99 -5.70 7.34 -11.36
CA THR A 99 -6.60 7.74 -12.45
C THR A 99 -6.32 9.18 -12.91
N GLU A 100 -6.16 10.13 -11.99
CA GLU A 100 -5.80 11.51 -12.31
C GLU A 100 -4.46 11.63 -13.02
N LYS A 101 -3.47 10.80 -12.63
CA LYS A 101 -2.18 10.75 -13.30
C LYS A 101 -2.30 10.20 -14.71
N LEU A 102 -3.05 9.11 -14.90
CA LEU A 102 -3.26 8.49 -16.20
C LEU A 102 -4.02 9.40 -17.18
N LYS A 103 -5.06 10.11 -16.72
CA LYS A 103 -5.81 11.09 -17.52
C LYS A 103 -4.96 12.25 -18.07
N LYS A 104 -3.75 12.46 -17.55
CA LYS A 104 -2.81 13.50 -18.01
C LYS A 104 -1.80 12.98 -19.02
N VAL A 105 -1.76 11.67 -19.24
CA VAL A 105 -0.79 10.97 -20.10
C VAL A 105 -1.48 10.34 -21.32
N ILE A 106 -2.81 10.17 -21.25
CA ILE A 106 -3.68 9.66 -22.31
C ILE A 106 -4.51 10.83 -22.82
#